data_AF-A0A1R4HKH2-F1
#
_entry.id   AF-A0A1R4HKH2-F1
#
_cell.length_a   1.000
_cell.length_b   1.000
_cell.length_c   1.000
_cell.angle_alpha   90.00
_cell.angle_beta   90.00
_cell.angle_gamma   90.00
#
_symmetry.space_group_name_H-M   'P 1'
#
loop_
_entity.id
_entity.type
_entity.pdbx_description
1 polymer ?
#
loop_
_entity_poly.entity_id
_entity_poly.type
_entity_poly.pdbx_seq_one_letter_code
_entity_poly.pdbx_strand_id
1 'polypeptide(L)'
;MLRQAQHERKWSLSCSTYFMHIPNYSVHSLLCKYALMIQLFNSSHLLNKNGLVVTQLRSALPDVMAIYAFGSRIQGVARASSDLDLAVLTPGYTDPLLLWQLSGDLAEQVQCDIDLLDLRAASTVMQYQIIITGRLLWGDKLAVGLFECFVLSEKTALNTARADLLADIVKKGKIYGG
;
A
#
# COMPACT_ATOMS: atom_id res chain seq x y z
N MET A 1 4.58 34.89 18.61
CA MET A 1 3.64 34.57 17.50
C MET A 1 3.82 35.48 16.28
N LEU A 2 5.06 35.70 15.78
CA LEU A 2 5.29 36.56 14.60
C LEU A 2 6.45 36.08 13.69
N ARG A 3 6.85 34.80 13.76
CA ARG A 3 7.95 34.25 12.93
C ARG A 3 7.56 33.12 11.96
N GLN A 4 6.34 32.58 12.04
CA GLN A 4 5.85 31.58 11.06
C GLN A 4 5.17 32.21 9.83
N ALA A 5 4.50 33.36 9.99
CA ALA A 5 3.77 34.03 8.90
C ALA A 5 4.64 34.69 7.81
N GLN A 6 5.99 34.69 7.95
CA GLN A 6 6.90 35.21 6.92
C GLN A 6 7.54 34.12 6.06
N HIS A 7 7.50 32.84 6.47
CA HIS A 7 7.99 31.75 5.63
C HIS A 7 6.96 31.37 4.56
N GLU A 8 5.67 31.46 4.88
CA GLU A 8 4.56 31.16 3.95
C GLU A 8 4.41 32.20 2.83
N ARG A 9 4.73 33.47 3.09
CA ARG A 9 4.73 34.52 2.05
C ARG A 9 5.89 34.43 1.07
N LYS A 10 6.98 33.73 1.43
CA LYS A 10 8.13 33.56 0.51
C LYS A 10 7.87 32.46 -0.52
N TRP A 11 6.99 31.50 -0.22
CA TRP A 11 6.59 30.46 -1.19
C TRP A 11 5.41 30.86 -2.07
N SER A 12 4.55 31.81 -1.65
CA SER A 12 3.42 32.25 -2.50
C SER A 12 3.83 33.23 -3.61
N LEU A 13 5.00 33.87 -3.53
CA LEU A 13 5.45 34.88 -4.50
C LEU A 13 6.52 34.38 -5.48
N SER A 14 7.00 33.14 -5.35
CA SER A 14 7.91 32.53 -6.34
C SER A 14 7.19 31.67 -7.40
N CYS A 15 5.86 31.71 -7.46
CA CYS A 15 5.08 30.93 -8.43
C CYS A 15 4.44 31.78 -9.55
N SER A 16 4.62 33.11 -9.55
CA SER A 16 4.03 33.98 -10.57
C SER A 16 4.95 34.26 -11.77
N THR A 17 6.18 33.73 -11.81
CA THR A 17 7.15 34.06 -12.88
C THR A 17 7.98 32.87 -13.32
N TYR A 18 7.35 31.70 -13.45
CA TYR A 18 7.84 30.64 -14.34
C TYR A 18 6.77 30.35 -15.39
N PHE A 19 6.49 31.36 -16.22
CA PHE A 19 5.93 31.15 -17.55
C PHE A 19 7.03 30.52 -18.42
N MET A 20 7.37 29.26 -18.12
CA MET A 20 8.23 28.47 -18.99
C MET A 20 7.40 28.13 -20.23
N HIS A 21 7.86 28.63 -21.35
CA HIS A 21 7.41 28.27 -22.68
C HIS A 21 7.63 26.76 -22.86
N ILE A 22 6.60 25.95 -22.64
CA ILE A 22 6.63 24.49 -22.86
C ILE A 22 6.07 24.24 -24.28
N PRO A 23 6.87 23.81 -25.26
CA PRO A 23 6.38 23.52 -26.60
C PRO A 23 5.57 22.22 -26.59
N ASN A 24 4.35 22.27 -27.13
CA ASN A 24 3.51 21.13 -27.53
C ASN A 24 3.24 20.04 -26.48
N TYR A 25 2.71 20.42 -25.32
CA TYR A 25 2.07 19.47 -24.41
C TYR A 25 0.57 19.77 -24.34
N SER A 26 -0.27 18.80 -24.70
CA SER A 26 -1.73 18.89 -24.52
C SER A 26 -2.04 19.23 -23.06
N VAL A 27 -3.04 20.09 -22.83
CA VAL A 27 -3.55 20.46 -21.49
C VAL A 27 -3.83 19.24 -20.60
N HIS A 28 -4.15 18.10 -21.20
CA HIS A 28 -4.36 16.82 -20.51
C HIS A 28 -3.07 16.28 -19.85
N SER A 29 -1.90 16.48 -20.47
CA SER A 29 -0.61 15.97 -19.98
C SER A 29 -0.02 16.83 -18.85
N LEU A 30 -0.30 18.14 -18.83
CA LEU A 30 0.09 19.03 -17.73
C LEU A 30 -0.77 18.80 -16.50
N LEU A 31 -2.09 18.63 -16.67
CA LEU A 31 -3.01 18.27 -15.59
C LEU A 31 -2.61 16.92 -14.96
N CYS A 32 -2.24 15.94 -15.77
CA CYS A 32 -1.77 14.63 -15.29
C CYS A 32 -0.45 14.75 -14.49
N LYS A 33 0.52 15.56 -14.94
CA LYS A 33 1.77 15.79 -14.18
C LYS A 33 1.54 16.52 -12.86
N TYR A 34 0.65 17.51 -12.82
CA TYR A 34 0.29 18.22 -11.58
C TYR A 34 -0.52 17.35 -10.62
N ALA A 35 -1.47 16.56 -11.12
CA ALA A 35 -2.21 15.56 -10.32
C ALA A 35 -1.25 14.50 -9.74
N LEU A 36 -0.29 14.01 -10.54
CA LEU A 36 0.72 13.06 -10.09
C LEU A 36 1.66 13.66 -9.03
N MET A 37 2.05 14.93 -9.16
CA MET A 37 2.87 15.62 -8.15
C MET A 37 2.12 15.84 -6.83
N ILE A 38 0.82 16.17 -6.88
CA ILE A 38 -0.04 16.27 -5.70
C ILE A 38 -0.28 14.90 -5.06
N GLN A 39 -0.51 13.84 -5.86
CA GLN A 39 -0.63 12.46 -5.39
C GLN A 39 0.65 11.94 -4.73
N LEU A 40 1.83 12.23 -5.29
CA LEU A 40 3.11 11.80 -4.73
C LEU A 40 3.45 12.54 -3.42
N PHE A 41 3.16 13.84 -3.34
CA PHE A 41 3.35 14.62 -2.12
C PHE A 41 2.38 14.16 -1.00
N ASN A 42 1.10 13.94 -1.32
CA ASN A 42 0.09 13.47 -0.36
C ASN A 42 0.33 12.03 0.12
N SER A 43 0.72 11.11 -0.77
CA SER A 43 0.91 9.68 -0.44
C SER A 43 1.95 9.44 0.65
N SER A 44 2.99 10.27 0.70
CA SER A 44 4.06 10.14 1.71
C SER A 44 3.61 10.52 3.13
N HIS A 45 2.64 11.43 3.26
CA HIS A 45 2.06 11.81 4.56
C HIS A 45 0.88 10.91 4.96
N LEU A 46 0.12 10.39 3.99
CA LEU A 46 -1.01 9.50 4.23
C LEU A 46 -0.58 8.13 4.76
N LEU A 47 0.52 7.58 4.23
CA LEU A 47 1.03 6.24 4.56
C LEU A 47 2.14 6.25 5.63
N ASN A 48 2.39 7.37 6.28
CA ASN A 48 3.35 7.39 7.39
C ASN A 48 2.73 6.77 8.65
N LYS A 49 3.56 6.45 9.64
CA LYS A 49 3.14 5.77 10.88
C LYS A 49 2.03 6.50 11.66
N ASN A 50 1.89 7.80 11.48
CA ASN A 50 0.88 8.64 12.13
C ASN A 50 -0.09 9.24 11.09
N GLY A 51 -0.17 8.63 9.91
CA GLY A 51 -0.89 9.17 8.78
C GLY A 51 -2.38 8.89 8.93
N LEU A 52 -3.18 9.48 8.04
CA LEU A 52 -4.63 9.30 8.04
C LEU A 52 -5.01 7.81 8.05
N VAL A 53 -4.42 7.03 7.13
CA VAL A 53 -4.71 5.60 6.95
C VAL A 53 -4.40 4.82 8.23
N VAL A 54 -3.20 4.99 8.79
CA VAL A 54 -2.80 4.28 10.01
C VAL A 54 -3.65 4.70 11.20
N THR A 55 -3.98 5.98 11.31
CA THR A 55 -4.77 6.50 12.44
C THR A 55 -6.20 5.97 12.42
N GLN A 56 -6.84 5.95 11.25
CA GLN A 56 -8.21 5.44 11.11
C GLN A 56 -8.30 3.93 11.30
N LEU A 57 -7.39 3.17 10.68
CA LEU A 57 -7.37 1.72 10.87
C LEU A 57 -7.14 1.35 12.34
N ARG A 58 -6.27 2.06 13.05
CA ARG A 58 -6.06 1.84 14.50
C ARG A 58 -7.24 2.25 15.37
N SER A 59 -8.04 3.22 14.93
CA SER A 59 -9.26 3.63 15.63
C SER A 59 -10.39 2.63 15.43
N ALA A 60 -10.51 2.06 14.22
CA ALA A 60 -11.54 1.09 13.88
C ALA A 60 -11.21 -0.35 14.34
N LEU A 61 -9.92 -0.69 14.38
CA LEU A 61 -9.39 -1.99 14.79
C LEU A 61 -8.46 -1.79 16.00
N PRO A 62 -9.01 -1.72 17.23
CA PRO A 62 -8.23 -1.36 18.42
C PRO A 62 -7.17 -2.42 18.79
N ASP A 63 -7.33 -3.65 18.33
CA ASP A 63 -6.43 -4.79 18.53
C ASP A 63 -5.52 -5.05 17.32
N VAL A 64 -5.49 -4.16 16.32
CA VAL A 64 -4.58 -4.29 15.17
C VAL A 64 -3.14 -4.44 15.64
N MET A 65 -2.47 -5.46 15.13
CA MET A 65 -1.09 -5.82 15.42
C MET A 65 -0.13 -5.26 14.38
N ALA A 66 -0.56 -5.17 13.11
CA ALA A 66 0.23 -4.59 12.03
C ALA A 66 -0.63 -4.07 10.88
N ILE A 67 -0.10 -3.10 10.15
CA ILE A 67 -0.67 -2.51 8.95
C ILE A 67 0.44 -2.44 7.91
N TYR A 68 0.23 -3.08 6.76
CA TYR A 68 1.13 -3.08 5.62
C TYR A 68 0.47 -2.38 4.45
N ALA A 69 1.27 -1.67 3.65
CA ALA A 69 0.93 -1.37 2.27
C ALA A 69 1.72 -2.31 1.36
N PHE A 70 1.13 -2.75 0.26
CA PHE A 70 1.82 -3.62 -0.69
C PHE A 70 1.41 -3.31 -2.13
N GLY A 71 1.76 -4.21 -3.05
CA GLY A 71 1.30 -4.14 -4.42
C GLY A 71 2.02 -3.08 -5.27
N SER A 72 1.36 -2.69 -6.36
CA SER A 72 2.01 -1.97 -7.47
C SER A 72 2.53 -0.59 -7.07
N ARG A 73 1.84 0.09 -6.14
CA ARG A 73 2.22 1.41 -5.62
C ARG A 73 3.46 1.36 -4.75
N ILE A 74 3.64 0.28 -3.99
CA ILE A 74 4.81 0.09 -3.14
C ILE A 74 6.02 -0.38 -3.94
N GLN A 75 5.79 -1.19 -4.97
CA GLN A 75 6.84 -1.69 -5.85
C GLN A 75 7.30 -0.66 -6.92
N GLY A 76 6.70 0.53 -6.95
CA GLY A 76 7.07 1.61 -7.89
C GLY A 76 6.64 1.37 -9.34
N VAL A 77 5.79 0.39 -9.59
CA VAL A 77 5.26 0.03 -10.93
C VAL A 77 3.82 0.53 -11.14
N ALA A 78 3.29 1.30 -10.20
CA ALA A 78 1.93 1.83 -10.26
C ALA A 78 1.73 2.83 -11.40
N ARG A 79 0.54 2.72 -12.01
CA ARG A 79 -0.06 3.74 -12.88
C ARG A 79 -0.90 4.70 -12.03
N ALA A 80 -1.26 5.84 -12.59
CA ALA A 80 -2.05 6.86 -11.90
C ALA A 80 -3.39 6.34 -11.34
N SER A 81 -3.98 5.34 -12.00
CA SER A 81 -5.25 4.69 -11.62
C SER A 81 -5.10 3.40 -10.81
N SER A 82 -3.92 3.14 -10.22
CA SER A 82 -3.73 1.90 -9.45
C SER A 82 -4.38 2.03 -8.09
N ASP A 83 -4.91 0.97 -7.54
CA ASP A 83 -5.49 1.02 -6.20
C ASP A 83 -4.36 1.06 -5.16
N LEU A 84 -4.71 1.41 -3.92
CA LEU A 84 -3.81 1.33 -2.78
C LEU A 84 -4.09 0.03 -2.02
N ASP A 85 -3.20 -0.94 -2.19
CA ASP A 85 -3.31 -2.24 -1.55
C ASP A 85 -2.80 -2.18 -0.09
N LEU A 86 -3.67 -2.55 0.86
CA LEU A 86 -3.42 -2.54 2.30
C LEU A 86 -3.77 -3.89 2.93
N ALA A 87 -2.98 -4.31 3.92
CA ALA A 87 -3.25 -5.50 4.71
C ALA A 87 -3.17 -5.19 6.20
N VAL A 88 -4.12 -5.72 6.96
CA VAL A 88 -4.14 -5.64 8.42
C VAL A 88 -3.90 -7.01 9.04
N LEU A 89 -3.18 -7.02 10.15
CA LEU A 89 -3.00 -8.19 11.00
C LEU A 89 -3.66 -7.90 12.34
N THR A 90 -4.63 -8.71 12.74
CA THR A 90 -5.28 -8.68 14.07
C THR A 90 -4.98 -10.00 14.81
N PRO A 91 -5.37 -10.20 16.08
CA PRO A 91 -5.16 -11.48 16.79
C PRO A 91 -5.86 -12.67 16.12
N GLY A 92 -7.03 -12.42 15.51
CA GLY A 92 -7.86 -13.42 14.84
C GLY A 92 -8.18 -13.00 13.40
N TYR A 93 -9.26 -13.57 12.86
CA TYR A 93 -9.76 -13.14 11.55
C TYR A 93 -10.57 -11.85 11.69
N THR A 94 -10.41 -10.95 10.72
CA THR A 94 -11.21 -9.72 10.65
C THR A 94 -12.44 -9.97 9.80
N ASP A 95 -13.59 -9.43 10.21
CA ASP A 95 -14.84 -9.53 9.45
C ASP A 95 -14.66 -8.90 8.06
N PRO A 96 -14.88 -9.67 6.95
CA PRO A 96 -14.79 -9.13 5.60
C PRO A 96 -15.72 -7.95 5.35
N LEU A 97 -16.89 -7.90 5.98
CA LEU A 97 -17.82 -6.78 5.83
C LEU A 97 -17.24 -5.49 6.45
N LEU A 98 -16.62 -5.61 7.62
CA LEU A 98 -15.93 -4.49 8.27
C LEU A 98 -14.77 -4.00 7.41
N LEU A 99 -13.94 -4.90 6.86
CA LEU A 99 -12.85 -4.51 5.98
C LEU A 99 -13.34 -3.79 4.73
N TRP A 100 -14.42 -4.28 4.11
CA TRP A 100 -15.02 -3.64 2.95
C TRP A 100 -15.53 -2.22 3.28
N GLN A 101 -16.20 -2.04 4.42
CA GLN A 101 -16.65 -0.73 4.89
C GLN A 101 -15.47 0.22 5.11
N LEU A 102 -14.43 -0.22 5.82
CA LEU A 102 -13.23 0.57 6.09
C LEU A 102 -12.50 0.95 4.79
N SER A 103 -12.47 0.04 3.81
CA SER A 103 -11.92 0.31 2.48
C SER A 103 -12.62 1.48 1.80
N GLY A 104 -13.96 1.48 1.81
CA GLY A 104 -14.78 2.55 1.24
C GLY A 104 -14.56 3.88 1.94
N ASP A 105 -14.65 3.89 3.28
CA ASP A 105 -14.47 5.11 4.09
C ASP A 105 -13.08 5.73 3.86
N LEU A 106 -12.04 4.90 3.79
CA LEU A 106 -10.68 5.35 3.52
C LEU A 106 -10.54 5.85 2.07
N ALA A 107 -11.16 5.18 1.10
CA ALA A 107 -11.06 5.52 -0.31
C ALA A 107 -11.66 6.91 -0.60
N GLU A 108 -12.80 7.22 0.02
CA GLU A 108 -13.43 8.55 -0.08
C GLU A 108 -12.49 9.65 0.44
N GLN A 109 -11.75 9.40 1.51
CA GLN A 109 -10.88 10.42 2.10
C GLN A 109 -9.55 10.57 1.39
N VAL A 110 -9.00 9.46 0.88
CA VAL A 110 -7.72 9.46 0.16
C VAL A 110 -7.90 9.79 -1.32
N GLN A 111 -9.14 9.80 -1.83
CA GLN A 111 -9.47 10.01 -3.25
C GLN A 111 -8.74 9.02 -4.16
N CYS A 112 -8.67 7.77 -3.71
CA CYS A 112 -8.04 6.64 -4.38
C CYS A 112 -8.73 5.37 -3.91
N ASP A 113 -9.00 4.44 -4.83
CA ASP A 113 -9.52 3.13 -4.46
C ASP A 113 -8.52 2.41 -3.53
N ILE A 114 -9.06 1.72 -2.54
CA ILE A 114 -8.29 0.97 -1.54
C ILE A 114 -8.79 -0.46 -1.58
N ASP A 115 -7.85 -1.40 -1.64
CA ASP A 115 -8.10 -2.82 -1.40
C ASP A 115 -7.54 -3.17 -0.02
N LEU A 116 -8.42 -3.51 0.92
CA LEU A 116 -8.08 -3.80 2.30
C LEU A 116 -8.39 -5.25 2.63
N LEU A 117 -7.36 -6.02 2.99
CA LEU A 117 -7.50 -7.43 3.32
C LEU A 117 -7.00 -7.80 4.72
N ASP A 118 -7.52 -8.91 5.23
CA ASP A 118 -6.98 -9.58 6.41
C ASP A 118 -5.78 -10.45 6.02
N LEU A 119 -4.61 -10.11 6.58
CA LEU A 119 -3.38 -10.83 6.33
C LEU A 119 -3.46 -12.29 6.76
N ARG A 120 -4.21 -12.64 7.81
CA ARG A 120 -4.40 -14.04 8.23
C ARG A 120 -5.30 -14.84 7.30
N ALA A 121 -6.30 -14.19 6.71
CA ALA A 121 -7.21 -14.83 5.76
C ALA A 121 -6.58 -15.03 4.37
N ALA A 122 -5.55 -14.24 4.04
CA ALA A 122 -4.85 -14.34 2.77
C ALA A 122 -4.11 -15.68 2.60
N SER A 123 -3.96 -16.13 1.35
CA SER A 123 -3.18 -17.35 1.04
C SER A 123 -1.71 -17.20 1.46
N THR A 124 -1.03 -18.31 1.77
CA THR A 124 0.40 -18.31 2.14
C THR A 124 1.29 -17.62 1.10
N VAL A 125 0.94 -17.72 -0.19
CA VAL A 125 1.68 -17.03 -1.26
C VAL A 125 1.50 -15.52 -1.16
N MET A 126 0.26 -15.06 -0.92
CA MET A 126 -0.05 -13.64 -0.76
C MET A 126 0.57 -13.08 0.53
N GLN A 127 0.45 -13.78 1.65
CA GLN A 127 1.09 -13.45 2.92
C GLN A 127 2.59 -13.24 2.74
N TYR A 128 3.26 -14.19 2.08
CA TYR A 128 4.68 -14.12 1.79
C TYR A 128 5.03 -12.89 0.92
N GLN A 129 4.23 -12.61 -0.12
CA GLN A 129 4.43 -11.43 -0.96
C GLN A 129 4.30 -10.12 -0.16
N ILE A 130 3.29 -10.01 0.70
CA ILE A 130 3.06 -8.83 1.54
C ILE A 130 4.22 -8.63 2.51
N ILE A 131 4.69 -9.69 3.17
CA ILE A 131 5.81 -9.61 4.12
C ILE A 131 7.13 -9.22 3.42
N ILE A 132 7.42 -9.80 2.25
CA ILE A 132 8.71 -9.60 1.57
C ILE A 132 8.75 -8.30 0.76
N THR A 133 7.67 -7.94 0.09
CA THR A 133 7.64 -6.80 -0.85
C THR A 133 6.84 -5.61 -0.34
N GLY A 134 6.03 -5.81 0.69
CA GLY A 134 5.25 -4.75 1.30
C GLY A 134 6.09 -3.84 2.19
N ARG A 135 5.49 -2.70 2.52
CA ARG A 135 6.00 -1.72 3.45
C ARG A 135 5.16 -1.78 4.73
N LEU A 136 5.80 -2.11 5.85
CA LEU A 136 5.18 -1.98 7.16
C LEU A 136 4.94 -0.49 7.48
N LEU A 137 3.67 -0.08 7.58
CA LEU A 137 3.29 1.29 7.93
C LEU A 137 3.28 1.48 9.45
N TRP A 138 2.79 0.46 10.15
CA TRP A 138 2.72 0.41 11.62
C TRP A 138 2.65 -1.04 12.08
N GLY A 139 3.25 -1.37 13.22
CA GLY A 139 3.07 -2.68 13.85
C GLY A 139 3.77 -2.81 15.19
N ASP A 140 3.28 -3.75 16.01
CA ASP A 140 3.97 -4.25 17.18
C ASP A 140 5.13 -5.16 16.76
N LYS A 141 6.33 -4.90 17.29
CA LYS A 141 7.54 -5.61 16.84
C LYS A 141 7.48 -7.11 17.09
N LEU A 142 6.92 -7.52 18.23
CA LEU A 142 6.86 -8.93 18.60
C LEU A 142 5.81 -9.66 17.75
N ALA A 143 4.61 -9.09 17.63
CA ALA A 143 3.54 -9.67 16.84
C ALA A 143 3.93 -9.79 15.36
N VAL A 144 4.55 -8.74 14.80
CA VAL A 144 5.09 -8.74 13.43
C VAL A 144 6.13 -9.85 13.28
N GLY A 145 7.16 -9.89 14.14
CA GLY A 145 8.23 -10.89 14.02
C GLY A 145 7.73 -12.34 14.13
N LEU A 146 6.79 -12.61 15.04
CA LEU A 146 6.20 -13.94 15.19
C LEU A 146 5.40 -14.35 13.95
N PHE A 147 4.61 -13.43 13.39
CA PHE A 147 3.83 -13.71 12.20
C PHE A 147 4.72 -13.92 10.97
N GLU A 148 5.79 -13.13 10.82
CA GLU A 148 6.77 -13.29 9.74
C GLU A 148 7.47 -14.65 9.81
N CYS A 149 7.93 -15.08 10.99
CA CYS A 149 8.51 -16.40 11.18
C CYS A 149 7.55 -17.53 10.81
N PHE A 150 6.27 -17.40 11.17
CA PHE A 150 5.23 -18.36 10.82
C PHE A 150 5.06 -18.46 9.29
N VAL A 151 4.85 -17.33 8.60
CA VAL A 151 4.63 -17.33 7.15
C VAL A 151 5.83 -17.85 6.37
N LEU A 152 7.06 -17.50 6.78
CA LEU A 152 8.28 -18.00 6.13
C LEU A 152 8.42 -19.53 6.27
N SER A 153 8.01 -20.07 7.42
CA SER A 153 8.00 -21.51 7.67
C SER A 153 6.95 -22.20 6.79
N GLU A 154 5.73 -21.67 6.73
CA GLU A 154 4.64 -22.17 5.88
C GLU A 154 4.98 -22.11 4.39
N LYS A 155 5.60 -21.01 3.93
CA LYS A 155 6.04 -20.88 2.53
C LYS A 155 7.09 -21.93 2.18
N THR A 156 8.01 -22.20 3.10
CA THR A 156 9.05 -23.22 2.92
C THR A 156 8.41 -24.60 2.79
N ALA A 157 7.51 -24.96 3.72
CA ALA A 157 6.77 -26.22 3.66
C ALA A 157 5.97 -26.38 2.36
N LEU A 158 5.27 -25.32 1.92
CA LEU A 158 4.51 -25.30 0.68
C LEU A 158 5.40 -25.49 -0.55
N ASN A 159 6.58 -24.86 -0.58
CA ASN A 159 7.54 -25.02 -1.67
C ASN A 159 8.10 -26.45 -1.72
N THR A 160 8.44 -27.04 -0.57
CA THR A 160 8.91 -28.42 -0.48
C THR A 160 7.85 -29.40 -0.97
N ALA A 161 6.60 -29.25 -0.52
CA ALA A 161 5.50 -30.12 -0.95
C ALA A 161 5.21 -30.04 -2.45
N ARG A 162 5.53 -28.90 -3.10
CA ARG A 162 5.30 -28.67 -4.53
C ARG A 162 6.55 -28.91 -5.40
N ALA A 163 7.70 -29.21 -4.82
CA ALA A 163 8.97 -29.27 -5.54
C ALA A 163 8.94 -30.27 -6.70
N ASP A 164 8.41 -31.48 -6.46
CA ASP A 164 8.31 -32.53 -7.47
C ASP A 164 7.32 -32.16 -8.59
N LEU A 165 6.18 -31.57 -8.23
CA LEU A 165 5.18 -31.09 -9.19
C LEU A 165 5.73 -29.98 -10.09
N LEU A 166 6.47 -29.03 -9.50
CA LEU A 166 7.10 -27.94 -10.25
C LEU A 166 8.21 -28.46 -11.17
N ALA A 167 9.03 -29.41 -10.70
CA ALA A 167 10.06 -30.06 -11.52
C ALA A 167 9.45 -30.76 -12.73
N ASP A 168 8.29 -31.39 -12.56
CA ASP A 168 7.52 -32.03 -13.63
C ASP A 168 6.92 -31.03 -14.63
N ILE A 169 6.39 -29.90 -14.15
CA ILE A 169 5.88 -28.81 -15.01
C ILE A 169 7.01 -28.23 -15.86
N VAL A 170 8.19 -27.99 -15.27
CA VAL A 170 9.38 -27.48 -15.99
C VAL A 170 9.85 -28.48 -17.05
N LYS A 171 9.84 -29.78 -16.75
CA LYS A 171 10.20 -30.85 -17.72
C LYS A 171 9.18 -31.00 -18.85
N LYS A 172 7.88 -30.84 -18.57
CA LYS A 172 6.78 -31.10 -19.51
C LYS A 172 6.32 -29.85 -20.27
N GLY A 173 6.72 -28.64 -19.84
CA GLY A 173 6.45 -27.38 -20.51
C GLY A 173 4.96 -26.97 -20.57
N LYS A 174 4.07 -27.59 -19.79
CA LYS A 174 2.63 -27.29 -19.77
C LYS A 174 2.14 -27.06 -18.35
N ILE A 175 1.58 -25.87 -18.12
CA ILE A 175 0.82 -25.51 -16.92
C ILE A 175 -0.66 -25.72 -17.25
N TYR A 176 -1.33 -26.67 -16.60
CA TYR A 176 -2.78 -26.78 -16.67
C TYR A 176 -3.37 -25.84 -15.61
N GLY A 177 -3.77 -24.63 -16.03
CA GLY A 177 -4.62 -23.77 -15.22
C GLY A 177 -6.07 -24.22 -15.36
N GLY A 178 -6.69 -24.63 -14.27
CA GLY A 178 -8.13 -24.83 -14.16
C GLY A 178 -8.78 -23.62 -13.53
#